data_AF-A0A7V3CTA9-F1
#
_entry.id   AF-A0A7V3CTA9-F1
#
_cell.length_a   1.000
_cell.length_b   1.000
_cell.length_c   1.000
_cell.angle_alpha   90.00
_cell.angle_beta   90.00
_cell.angle_gamma   90.00
#
_symmetry.space_group_name_H-M   'P 1'
#
loop_
_entity.id
_entity.type
_entity.pdbx_description
1 polymer ?
#
loop_
_entity_poly.entity_id
_entity_poly.type
_entity_poly.pdbx_seq_one_letter_code
_entity_poly.pdbx_strand_id
1 'polypeptide(L)'
;MKSSVNKKRYIIVFALIGVLSLGFIKTDLFEVSKNLDIFNNLYRVLNESYVDETKPGQLMKTAIDGMLESLDPYTNYITENDLEDFMIMTTGEYGGVGARVGDV
;
A
#
# COMPACT_ATOMS: atom_id res chain seq x y z
N MET A 1 -46.35 -16.42 -33.46
CA MET A 1 -45.72 -15.19 -32.93
C MET A 1 -45.37 -15.30 -31.43
N LYS A 2 -44.67 -16.37 -30.96
CA LYS A 2 -44.42 -16.63 -29.51
C LYS A 2 -42.93 -16.71 -29.13
N SER A 3 -42.01 -16.65 -30.09
CA SER A 3 -40.56 -16.81 -29.89
C SER A 3 -39.87 -15.56 -29.30
N SER A 4 -40.36 -14.35 -29.60
CA SER A 4 -39.78 -13.08 -29.11
C SER A 4 -39.88 -12.93 -27.58
N VAL A 5 -40.95 -13.47 -26.95
CA VAL A 5 -41.19 -13.35 -25.51
C VAL A 5 -40.15 -14.10 -24.68
N ASN A 6 -39.69 -15.26 -25.16
CA ASN A 6 -38.67 -16.06 -24.46
C ASN A 6 -37.28 -15.41 -24.56
N LYS A 7 -36.92 -14.81 -25.70
CA LYS A 7 -35.67 -14.05 -25.85
C LYS A 7 -35.60 -12.84 -24.92
N LYS A 8 -36.71 -12.10 -24.77
CA LYS A 8 -36.79 -10.95 -23.84
C LYS A 8 -36.62 -11.37 -22.37
N ARG A 9 -37.12 -12.55 -21.98
CA ARG A 9 -36.91 -13.10 -20.64
C ARG A 9 -35.44 -13.39 -20.32
N TYR A 10 -34.70 -13.96 -21.27
CA TYR A 10 -33.25 -14.18 -21.09
C TYR A 10 -32.47 -12.88 -20.94
N ILE A 11 -32.83 -11.82 -21.67
CA ILE A 11 -32.20 -10.49 -21.55
C ILE A 11 -32.43 -9.90 -20.15
N ILE A 12 -33.65 -10.03 -19.61
CA ILE A 12 -33.98 -9.54 -18.27
C ILE A 12 -33.18 -10.30 -17.20
N VAL A 13 -33.09 -11.63 -17.32
CA VAL A 13 -32.30 -12.47 -16.39
C VAL A 13 -30.82 -12.11 -16.46
N PHE A 14 -30.27 -11.89 -17.67
CA PHE A 14 -28.88 -11.49 -17.84
C PHE A 14 -28.59 -10.09 -17.26
N ALA A 15 -29.52 -9.15 -17.44
CA ALA A 15 -29.42 -7.82 -16.81
C ALA A 15 -29.49 -7.91 -15.28
N LEU A 16 -30.35 -8.78 -14.73
CA LEU A 16 -30.48 -8.99 -13.29
C LEU A 16 -29.22 -9.61 -12.68
N ILE A 17 -28.61 -10.58 -13.38
CA ILE A 17 -27.33 -11.18 -13.00
C ILE A 17 -26.21 -10.14 -13.09
N GLY A 18 -26.18 -9.32 -14.14
CA GLY A 18 -25.21 -8.22 -14.29
C GLY A 18 -25.29 -7.20 -13.16
N VAL A 19 -26.49 -6.84 -12.71
CA VAL A 19 -26.69 -5.95 -11.55
C VAL A 19 -26.27 -6.61 -10.24
N LEU A 20 -26.54 -7.91 -10.06
CA LEU A 20 -26.14 -8.66 -8.87
C LEU A 20 -24.61 -8.75 -8.74
N SER A 21 -23.91 -8.95 -9.85
CA SER A 21 -22.43 -9.06 -9.89
C SER A 21 -21.71 -7.77 -9.46
N LEU A 22 -22.32 -6.59 -9.63
CA LEU A 22 -21.74 -5.31 -9.21
C LEU A 22 -21.65 -5.16 -7.68
N GLY A 23 -22.48 -5.88 -6.91
CA GLY A 23 -22.48 -5.83 -5.45
C GLY A 23 -21.25 -6.47 -4.81
N PHE A 24 -20.64 -7.46 -5.48
CA PHE A 24 -19.55 -8.27 -4.93
C PHE A 24 -18.16 -7.60 -5.02
N ILE A 25 -17.96 -6.64 -5.93
CA ILE A 25 -16.62 -6.04 -6.14
C ILE A 25 -16.27 -4.96 -5.09
N LYS A 26 -17.27 -4.43 -4.36
CA LYS A 26 -17.08 -3.21 -3.56
C LYS A 26 -16.50 -3.44 -2.16
N THR A 27 -16.57 -4.64 -1.60
CA THR A 27 -16.26 -4.85 -0.17
C THR A 27 -14.78 -4.66 0.16
N ASP A 28 -13.87 -5.27 -0.60
CA ASP A 28 -12.44 -5.25 -0.24
C ASP A 28 -11.79 -3.88 -0.50
N LEU A 29 -12.12 -3.25 -1.63
CA LEU A 29 -11.62 -1.92 -1.96
C LEU A 29 -12.14 -0.85 -0.99
N PHE A 30 -13.38 -1.01 -0.51
CA PHE A 30 -13.96 -0.09 0.46
C PHE A 30 -13.25 -0.18 1.82
N GLU A 31 -12.91 -1.38 2.27
CA GLU A 31 -12.18 -1.58 3.53
C GLU A 31 -10.78 -0.94 3.48
N VAL A 32 -10.04 -1.18 2.39
CA VAL A 32 -8.71 -0.58 2.20
C VAL A 32 -8.79 0.96 2.18
N SER A 33 -9.71 1.53 1.41
CA SER A 33 -9.88 2.99 1.35
C SER A 33 -10.21 3.58 2.72
N LYS A 34 -11.12 2.94 3.46
CA LYS A 34 -11.51 3.40 4.80
C LYS A 34 -10.34 3.37 5.78
N ASN A 35 -9.53 2.32 5.77
CA ASN A 35 -8.37 2.21 6.65
C ASN A 35 -7.29 3.24 6.28
N LEU A 36 -7.10 3.53 4.99
CA LEU A 36 -6.20 4.60 4.54
C LEU A 36 -6.68 5.98 5.00
N ASP A 37 -7.99 6.25 4.94
CA ASP A 37 -8.57 7.51 5.42
C ASP A 37 -8.39 7.68 6.93
N ILE A 38 -8.56 6.61 7.70
CA ILE A 38 -8.31 6.61 9.15
C ILE A 38 -6.84 6.92 9.43
N PHE A 39 -5.92 6.24 8.74
CA PHE A 39 -4.48 6.47 8.89
C PHE A 39 -4.09 7.91 8.54
N ASN A 40 -4.57 8.44 7.42
CA ASN A 40 -4.30 9.82 7.01
C ASN A 40 -4.79 10.85 8.02
N ASN A 41 -5.99 10.65 8.57
CA ASN A 41 -6.52 11.55 9.59
C ASN A 41 -5.72 11.47 10.89
N LEU A 42 -5.35 10.27 11.35
CA LEU A 42 -4.50 10.09 12.52
C LEU A 42 -3.14 10.78 12.33
N TYR A 43 -2.49 10.53 11.19
CA TYR A 43 -1.19 11.07 10.86
C TYR A 43 -1.21 12.60 10.82
N ARG A 44 -2.26 13.19 10.24
CA ARG A 44 -2.45 14.64 10.22
C ARG A 44 -2.63 15.22 11.62
N VAL A 45 -3.55 14.67 12.42
CA VAL A 45 -3.81 15.14 13.79
C VAL A 45 -2.56 15.03 14.65
N LEU A 46 -1.82 13.93 14.52
CA LEU A 46 -0.58 13.73 15.26
C LEU A 46 0.47 14.78 14.86
N ASN A 47 0.62 15.10 13.57
CA ASN A 47 1.59 16.12 13.15
C ASN A 47 1.16 17.56 13.50
N GLU A 48 -0.14 17.85 13.61
CA GLU A 48 -0.67 19.20 13.88
C GLU A 48 -0.87 19.49 15.36
N SER A 49 -1.20 18.47 16.17
CA SER A 49 -1.69 18.65 17.55
C SER A 49 -0.78 18.03 18.61
N TYR A 50 0.33 17.41 18.22
CA TYR A 50 1.27 16.86 19.20
C TYR A 50 2.13 17.96 19.83
N VAL A 51 2.50 17.74 21.09
CA VAL A 51 3.16 18.76 21.92
C VAL A 51 4.61 19.00 21.51
N ASP A 52 5.27 17.95 21.01
CA ASP A 52 6.68 17.97 20.59
C ASP A 52 6.79 18.02 19.06
N GLU A 53 7.95 18.47 18.58
CA GLU A 53 8.27 18.48 17.16
C GLU A 53 8.28 17.06 16.59
N THR A 54 7.30 16.76 15.73
CA THR A 54 7.20 15.48 15.04
C THR A 54 8.06 15.48 13.80
N LYS A 55 8.83 14.40 13.57
CA LYS A 55 9.58 14.17 12.33
C LYS A 55 8.73 13.30 11.38
N PRO A 56 8.04 13.88 10.38
CA PRO A 56 7.04 13.15 9.60
C PRO A 56 7.66 11.94 8.88
N GLY A 57 8.84 12.12 8.27
CA GLY A 57 9.55 11.04 7.59
C GLY A 57 9.89 9.86 8.50
N GLN A 58 10.31 10.13 9.74
CA GLN A 58 10.63 9.08 10.71
C GLN A 58 9.37 8.34 11.17
N LEU A 59 8.29 9.07 11.43
CA LEU A 59 7.01 8.48 11.83
C LEU A 59 6.43 7.58 10.73
N MET A 60 6.49 8.02 9.47
CA MET A 60 6.07 7.20 8.33
C MET A 60 6.93 5.94 8.20
N LYS A 61 8.25 6.07 8.32
CA LYS A 61 9.16 4.91 8.29
C LYS A 61 8.79 3.89 9.37
N THR A 62 8.62 4.33 10.62
CA THR A 62 8.24 3.45 11.73
C THR A 62 6.88 2.78 11.50
N ALA A 63 5.91 3.49 10.93
CA ALA A 63 4.62 2.90 10.59
C ALA A 63 4.74 1.81 9.52
N ILE A 64 5.55 2.04 8.48
CA ILE A 64 5.80 1.05 7.43
C ILE A 64 6.56 -0.15 7.98
N ASP A 65 7.64 0.07 8.74
CA ASP A 65 8.43 -1.00 9.35
C ASP A 65 7.55 -1.90 10.24
N GLY A 66 6.68 -1.31 11.06
CA GLY A 66 5.74 -2.08 11.89
C GLY A 66 4.68 -2.86 11.10
N MET A 67 4.26 -2.36 9.92
CA MET A 67 3.38 -3.13 9.02
C MET A 67 4.13 -4.33 8.42
N LEU A 68 5.38 -4.12 7.99
CA LEU A 68 6.21 -5.15 7.34
C LEU A 68 6.69 -6.24 8.31
N GLU A 69 6.97 -5.90 9.56
CA GLU A 69 7.41 -6.86 10.59
C GLU A 69 6.43 -8.03 10.77
N SER A 70 5.14 -7.77 10.57
CA SER A 70 4.09 -8.79 10.68
C SER A 70 3.95 -9.69 9.46
N LEU A 71 4.49 -9.28 8.31
CA LEU A 71 4.28 -9.95 7.03
C LEU A 71 5.38 -10.98 6.75
N ASP A 72 6.64 -10.53 6.74
CA ASP A 72 7.81 -11.40 6.57
C ASP A 72 9.11 -10.68 7.01
N PRO A 73 10.16 -11.42 7.40
CA PRO A 73 11.42 -10.84 7.92
C PRO A 73 12.38 -10.33 6.83
N TYR A 74 12.04 -10.47 5.55
CA TYR A 74 12.92 -10.12 4.42
C TYR A 74 12.48 -8.85 3.69
N THR A 75 11.22 -8.45 3.82
CA THR A 75 10.67 -7.24 3.23
C THR A 75 10.97 -6.07 4.14
N ASN A 76 11.86 -5.19 3.67
CA ASN A 76 12.27 -3.98 4.38
C ASN A 76 12.00 -2.75 3.51
N TYR A 77 11.57 -1.65 4.14
CA TYR A 77 11.40 -0.36 3.49
C TYR A 77 12.66 0.50 3.69
N ILE A 78 13.26 0.93 2.58
CA ILE A 78 14.43 1.82 2.58
C ILE A 78 13.97 3.21 2.19
N THR A 79 14.27 4.19 3.05
CA THR A 79 13.95 5.60 2.76
C THR A 79 15.00 6.20 1.83
N GLU A 80 14.66 7.34 1.20
CA GLU A 80 15.60 8.04 0.32
C GLU A 80 16.89 8.47 1.05
N ASN A 81 16.78 8.83 2.33
CA ASN A 81 17.93 9.19 3.16
C ASN A 81 18.83 7.99 3.46
N ASP A 82 18.26 6.78 3.53
CA ASP A 82 18.99 5.55 3.84
C ASP A 82 19.49 4.82 2.58
N LEU A 83 19.15 5.34 1.40
CA LEU A 83 19.44 4.69 0.12
C LEU A 83 20.95 4.59 -0.14
N GLU A 84 21.70 5.64 0.21
CA GLU A 84 23.17 5.65 0.04
C GLU A 84 23.83 4.55 0.86
N ASP A 85 23.49 4.46 2.15
CA ASP A 85 24.01 3.43 3.05
C ASP A 85 23.61 2.02 2.59
N PHE A 86 22.37 1.85 2.12
CA PHE A 86 21.91 0.58 1.57
C PHE A 86 22.67 0.17 0.31
N MET A 87 22.94 1.12 -0.58
CA MET A 87 23.75 0.89 -1.78
C MET A 87 25.17 0.49 -1.40
N ILE A 88 25.80 1.17 -0.43
CA ILE A 88 27.13 0.82 0.08
C ILE A 88 27.14 -0.61 0.64
N MET A 89 26.14 -0.99 1.44
CA MET A 89 26.03 -2.35 1.99
C MET A 89 25.84 -3.42 0.91
N THR A 90 25.15 -3.10 -0.18
CA THR A 90 24.81 -4.06 -1.24
C THR A 90 25.92 -4.19 -2.28
N THR A 91 26.50 -3.06 -2.71
CA THR A 91 27.52 -3.05 -3.77
C THR A 91 28.94 -3.07 -3.23
N GLY A 92 29.14 -2.71 -1.96
CA GLY A 92 30.47 -2.55 -1.36
C GLY A 92 31.25 -1.36 -1.93
N GLU A 93 30.62 -0.50 -2.74
CA GLU A 93 31.26 0.63 -3.40
C GLU A 93 30.92 1.93 -2.68
N TYR A 94 31.86 2.43 -1.88
CA TYR A 94 31.77 3.76 -1.26
C TYR A 94 32.20 4.83 -2.27
N GLY A 95 31.28 5.68 -2.71
CA GLY A 95 31.50 6.65 -3.81
C GLY A 95 32.53 7.76 -3.55
N GLY A 96 33.13 7.85 -2.36
CA GLY A 96 34.07 8.92 -1.99
C GLY A 96 35.56 8.57 -2.12
N VAL A 97 35.92 7.29 -2.11
CA VAL A 97 37.30 6.79 -2.24
C VAL A 97 37.16 5.41 -2.87
N GLY A 98 37.86 5.10 -3.96
CA GLY A 98 37.76 3.83 -4.69
C GLY A 98 38.23 2.57 -3.92
N ALA A 99 37.96 2.49 -2.62
CA ALA A 99 38.14 1.34 -1.78
C ALA A 99 36.84 0.51 -1.81
N ARG A 100 36.93 -0.67 -2.41
CA ARG A 100 35.91 -1.71 -2.26
C ARG A 100 36.04 -2.26 -0.85
N VAL A 101 34.97 -2.21 -0.06
CA VAL A 101 34.94 -2.93 1.22
C VAL A 101 34.53 -4.36 0.89
N GLY A 102 35.52 -5.18 0.59
CA GLY A 102 35.32 -6.60 0.28
C GLY A 102 36.65 -7.31 0.23
N ASP A 103 37.03 -7.90 1.36
CA ASP A 103 37.80 -9.14 1.47
C ASP A 103 37.86 -9.57 2.96
N VAL A 104 36.84 -10.33 3.38
CA VAL A 104 36.91 -11.48 4.32
C VAL A 104 35.68 -12.36 4.13
#